data_AF-A0A2Z5BIW2-F1
#
_entry.id   AF-A0A2Z5BIW2-F1
#
_cell.length_a   1.000
_cell.length_b   1.000
_cell.length_c   1.000
_cell.angle_alpha   90.00
_cell.angle_beta   90.00
_cell.angle_gamma   90.00
#
_symmetry.space_group_name_H-M   'P 1'
#
loop_
_entity.id
_entity.type
_entity.pdbx_description
1 polymer ?
#
loop_
_entity_poly.entity_id
_entity_poly.type
_entity_poly.pdbx_seq_one_letter_code
_entity_poly.pdbx_strand_id
1 'polypeptide(L)'
;MDAFQPVYDAIATSDPRVERASTVTTSLSGAARQLTVVIRITGSEPVSTQTLTAVLIAVRDSAHGDADMLDLVARDASNPKQILDLSDAIRGLPSGLSTVWIDGGLVVPMSDLAALG
;
A
#
# COMPACT_ATOMS: atom_id res chain seq x y z
N MET A 1 -2.15 13.39 -18.72
CA MET A 1 -2.38 13.23 -17.28
C MET A 1 -1.89 11.86 -16.90
N ASP A 2 -1.14 11.75 -15.80
CA ASP A 2 -0.75 10.45 -15.26
C ASP A 2 -2.03 9.73 -14.81
N ALA A 3 -2.29 8.54 -15.34
CA ALA A 3 -3.50 7.77 -15.03
C ALA A 3 -3.59 7.45 -13.52
N PHE A 4 -2.45 7.43 -12.84
CA PHE A 4 -2.37 7.14 -11.41
C PHE A 4 -2.33 8.38 -10.52
N GLN A 5 -2.49 9.58 -11.08
CA GLN A 5 -2.54 10.82 -10.30
C GLN A 5 -3.50 10.75 -9.10
N PRO A 6 -4.73 10.19 -9.23
CA PRO A 6 -5.64 10.03 -8.08
C PRO A 6 -5.06 9.15 -6.97
N VAL A 7 -4.33 8.08 -7.32
CA VAL A 7 -3.70 7.18 -6.35
C VAL A 7 -2.58 7.88 -5.58
N TYR A 8 -1.73 8.63 -6.29
CA TYR A 8 -0.68 9.41 -5.65
C TYR A 8 -1.25 10.44 -4.66
N ASP A 9 -2.32 11.12 -5.04
CA ASP A 9 -2.94 12.16 -4.22
C ASP A 9 -3.66 11.54 -3.01
N ALA A 10 -4.39 10.44 -3.20
CA ALA A 10 -5.06 9.73 -2.11
C ALA A 10 -4.07 9.25 -1.05
N ILE A 11 -2.96 8.61 -1.46
CA ILE A 11 -1.92 8.14 -0.54
C ILE A 11 -1.28 9.30 0.25
N ALA A 12 -0.98 10.42 -0.42
CA ALA A 12 -0.38 11.57 0.25
C ALA A 12 -1.28 12.19 1.33
N THR A 13 -2.59 11.93 1.26
CA THR A 13 -3.60 12.41 2.22
C THR A 13 -4.07 11.35 3.22
N SER A 14 -3.61 10.11 3.09
CA SER A 14 -4.14 9.00 3.88
C SER A 14 -3.72 9.04 5.36
N ASP A 15 -2.47 9.44 5.62
CA ASP A 15 -1.91 9.54 6.97
C ASP A 15 -0.85 10.65 6.99
N PRO A 16 -0.80 11.53 8.01
CA PRO A 16 0.21 12.60 8.10
C PRO A 16 1.66 12.12 8.05
N ARG A 17 1.92 10.85 8.39
CA ARG A 17 3.24 10.25 8.36
C ARG A 17 3.62 9.74 6.97
N VAL A 18 2.66 9.56 6.07
CA VAL A 18 2.86 9.00 4.73
C VAL A 18 3.12 10.13 3.75
N GLU A 19 4.28 10.10 3.07
CA GLU A 19 4.54 11.00 1.95
C GLU A 19 3.82 10.51 0.70
N ARG A 20 3.75 11.39 -0.32
CA ARG A 20 3.31 11.00 -1.65
C ARG A 20 4.07 9.75 -2.13
N ALA A 21 3.34 8.79 -2.70
CA ALA A 21 3.96 7.58 -3.25
C ALA A 21 5.08 7.95 -4.24
N SER A 22 6.19 7.22 -4.18
CA SER A 22 7.31 7.41 -5.12
C SER A 22 7.12 6.62 -6.41
N THR A 23 6.31 5.57 -6.36
CA THR A 23 5.99 4.71 -7.51
C THR A 23 4.55 4.26 -7.41
N VAL A 24 3.80 4.42 -8.49
CA VAL A 24 2.52 3.75 -8.73
C VAL A 24 2.55 3.25 -10.17
N THR A 25 2.53 1.93 -10.35
CA THR A 25 2.62 1.29 -11.67
C THR A 25 1.78 0.03 -11.72
N THR A 26 1.17 -0.24 -12.87
CA THR A 26 0.50 -1.52 -13.12
C THR A 26 1.35 -2.45 -13.96
N SER A 27 1.34 -3.73 -13.64
CA SER A 27 1.92 -4.80 -14.45
C SER A 27 0.97 -5.99 -14.55
N LEU A 28 1.24 -6.91 -15.49
CA LEU A 28 0.55 -8.20 -15.57
C LEU A 28 1.40 -9.25 -14.87
N SER A 29 0.85 -9.87 -13.83
CA SER A 29 1.43 -11.02 -13.13
C SER A 29 0.59 -12.24 -13.45
N GLY A 30 1.00 -13.01 -14.46
CA GLY A 30 0.17 -14.05 -15.05
C GLY A 30 -1.09 -13.45 -15.70
N ALA A 31 -2.27 -13.84 -15.21
CA ALA A 31 -3.56 -13.31 -15.66
C ALA A 31 -4.07 -12.13 -14.81
N ALA A 32 -3.43 -11.84 -13.68
CA ALA A 32 -3.85 -10.77 -12.76
C ALA A 32 -3.15 -9.46 -13.07
N ARG A 33 -3.89 -8.35 -13.01
CA ARG A 33 -3.33 -6.99 -13.01
C ARG A 33 -2.85 -6.65 -11.61
N GLN A 34 -1.55 -6.40 -11.48
CA GLN A 34 -0.93 -6.03 -10.22
C GLN A 34 -0.63 -4.53 -10.21
N LEU A 35 -1.14 -3.83 -9.21
CA LEU A 35 -0.78 -2.45 -8.89
C LEU A 35 0.37 -2.47 -7.88
N THR A 36 1.55 -2.04 -8.29
CA THR A 36 2.68 -1.84 -7.39
C THR A 36 2.70 -0.40 -6.91
N VAL A 37 2.71 -0.23 -5.60
CA VAL A 37 2.75 1.06 -4.91
C VAL A 37 3.95 1.08 -3.98
N VAL A 38 4.80 2.09 -4.13
CA VAL A 38 5.91 2.34 -3.20
C VAL A 38 5.66 3.64 -2.47
N ILE A 39 5.53 3.57 -1.15
CA ILE A 39 5.30 4.73 -0.28
C ILE A 39 6.53 5.02 0.58
N ARG A 40 6.59 6.24 1.10
CA ARG A 40 7.56 6.65 2.12
C ARG A 40 6.82 7.01 3.38
N ILE A 41 7.34 6.57 4.52
CA ILE A 41 6.74 6.82 5.83
C ILE A 41 7.76 7.53 6.71
N THR A 42 7.30 8.55 7.43
CA THR A 42 8.08 9.34 8.37
C THR A 42 7.91 8.83 9.80
N GLY A 43 9.02 8.89 10.55
CA GLY A 43 9.11 8.49 11.95
C GLY A 43 9.46 7.01 12.14
N SER A 44 9.63 6.62 13.40
CA SER A 44 10.24 5.34 13.77
C SER A 44 9.35 4.13 13.52
N GLU A 45 9.99 2.99 13.23
CA GLU A 45 9.39 1.65 13.31
C GLU A 45 8.95 1.32 14.75
N PRO A 46 7.91 0.47 14.92
CA PRO A 46 7.15 -0.20 13.88
C PRO A 46 6.10 0.71 13.21
N VAL A 47 5.79 0.43 11.94
CA VAL A 47 4.65 1.06 11.26
C VAL A 47 3.36 0.64 11.96
N SER A 48 2.44 1.58 12.18
CA SER A 48 1.18 1.28 12.86
C SER A 48 0.18 0.60 11.91
N THR A 49 -0.65 -0.29 12.45
CA THR A 49 -1.81 -0.85 11.72
C THR A 49 -2.72 0.25 11.19
N GLN A 50 -2.92 1.34 11.95
CA GLN A 50 -3.75 2.46 11.52
C GLN A 50 -3.22 3.11 10.25
N THR A 51 -1.92 3.40 10.20
CA THR A 51 -1.24 3.98 9.04
C THR A 51 -1.34 3.05 7.83
N LEU A 52 -1.09 1.74 8.02
CA LEU A 52 -1.21 0.77 6.95
C LEU A 52 -2.66 0.69 6.40
N THR A 53 -3.65 0.59 7.29
CA THR A 53 -5.07 0.54 6.90
C THR A 53 -5.48 1.78 6.13
N ALA A 54 -5.05 2.98 6.56
CA ALA A 54 -5.37 4.22 5.87
C ALA A 54 -4.81 4.24 4.44
N VAL A 55 -3.58 3.78 4.23
CA VAL A 55 -2.98 3.65 2.89
C VAL A 55 -3.77 2.65 2.03
N LEU A 56 -4.10 1.48 2.57
CA LEU A 56 -4.84 0.45 1.84
C LEU A 56 -6.22 0.95 1.39
N ILE A 57 -6.95 1.66 2.25
CA ILE A 57 -8.23 2.31 1.92
C ILE A 57 -8.03 3.35 0.81
N ALA A 58 -7.02 4.22 0.95
CA ALA A 58 -6.73 5.25 -0.05
C ALA A 58 -6.44 4.65 -1.43
N VAL A 59 -5.65 3.57 -1.50
CA VAL A 59 -5.36 2.86 -2.75
C VAL A 59 -6.63 2.22 -3.32
N ARG A 60 -7.43 1.54 -2.50
CA ARG A 60 -8.71 0.93 -2.92
C ARG A 60 -9.62 1.95 -3.59
N ASP A 61 -9.83 3.09 -2.93
CA ASP A 61 -10.82 4.08 -3.35
C ASP A 61 -10.37 4.85 -4.61
N SER A 62 -9.07 4.92 -4.86
CA SER A 62 -8.48 5.69 -5.97
C SER A 62 -8.05 4.86 -7.18
N ALA A 63 -7.85 3.54 -7.03
CA ALA A 63 -7.41 2.66 -8.11
C ALA A 63 -8.54 2.26 -9.08
N HIS A 64 -9.80 2.62 -8.80
CA HIS A 64 -10.96 2.49 -9.69
C HIS A 64 -11.16 1.13 -10.39
N GLY A 65 -10.69 0.03 -9.80
CA GLY A 65 -10.82 -1.32 -10.36
C GLY A 65 -9.78 -1.68 -11.44
N ASP A 66 -8.72 -0.89 -11.58
CA ASP A 66 -7.67 -1.11 -12.58
C ASP A 66 -6.72 -2.27 -12.25
N ALA A 67 -6.82 -2.84 -11.04
CA ALA A 67 -5.98 -3.92 -10.56
C ALA A 67 -6.75 -4.97 -9.75
N ASP A 68 -6.29 -6.22 -9.87
CA ASP A 68 -6.77 -7.37 -9.12
C ASP A 68 -5.99 -7.53 -7.81
N MET A 69 -4.70 -7.21 -7.83
CA MET A 69 -3.76 -7.35 -6.72
C MET A 69 -3.07 -6.03 -6.43
N LEU A 70 -2.86 -5.73 -5.14
CA LEU A 70 -1.99 -4.67 -4.66
C LEU A 70 -0.69 -5.28 -4.16
N ASP A 71 0.43 -4.70 -4.57
CA ASP A 71 1.77 -4.93 -4.04
C ASP A 71 2.29 -3.61 -3.45
N LEU A 72 2.31 -3.52 -2.13
CA LEU A 72 2.65 -2.32 -1.37
C LEU A 72 4.00 -2.47 -0.68
N VAL A 73 4.94 -1.57 -1.00
CA VAL A 73 6.24 -1.50 -0.32
C VAL A 73 6.34 -0.18 0.44
N ALA A 74 6.63 -0.26 1.74
CA ALA A 74 6.88 0.91 2.57
C ALA A 74 8.37 1.11 2.78
N ARG A 75 8.84 2.36 2.63
CA ARG A 75 10.25 2.72 2.85
C ARG A 75 10.39 3.87 3.84
N ASP A 76 11.54 3.92 4.50
CA ASP A 76 11.86 5.04 5.39
C ASP A 76 12.02 6.33 4.56
N ALA A 77 11.38 7.41 5.00
CA ALA A 77 11.45 8.70 4.31
C ALA A 77 12.86 9.33 4.36
N SER A 78 13.59 9.14 5.46
CA SER A 78 14.96 9.63 5.64
C SER A 78 16.02 8.74 4.97
N ASN A 79 15.70 7.47 4.74
CA ASN A 79 16.53 6.49 4.05
C ASN A 79 15.72 5.65 3.04
N PRO A 80 15.52 6.14 1.80
CA PRO A 80 14.69 5.47 0.79
C PRO A 80 15.18 4.10 0.29
N LYS A 81 16.30 3.60 0.80
CA LYS A 81 16.80 2.24 0.56
C LYS A 81 16.37 1.25 1.63
N GLN A 82 15.96 1.73 2.81
CA GLN A 82 15.47 0.91 3.89
C GLN A 82 13.99 0.59 3.66
N ILE A 83 13.68 -0.70 3.56
CA ILE A 83 12.31 -1.20 3.58
C ILE A 83 11.87 -1.29 5.04
N LEU A 84 10.68 -0.80 5.34
CA LEU A 84 10.10 -0.83 6.68
C LEU A 84 9.43 -2.19 6.92
N ASP A 85 9.57 -2.72 8.14
CA ASP A 85 8.84 -3.92 8.54
C ASP A 85 7.37 -3.59 8.80
N LEU A 86 6.48 -4.19 8.00
CA LEU A 86 5.03 -4.08 8.15
C LEU A 86 4.41 -5.25 8.93
N SER A 87 5.21 -6.22 9.41
CA SER A 87 4.70 -7.45 10.02
C SER A 87 3.76 -7.19 11.19
N ASP A 88 4.09 -6.25 12.08
CA ASP A 88 3.23 -5.88 13.21
C ASP A 88 1.95 -5.18 12.75
N ALA A 89 2.05 -4.27 11.78
CA ALA A 89 0.91 -3.59 11.19
C ALA A 89 -0.07 -4.58 10.55
N ILE A 90 0.46 -5.54 9.78
CA ILE A 90 -0.28 -6.60 9.08
C ILE A 90 -1.00 -7.50 10.08
N ARG A 91 -0.35 -7.88 11.20
CA ARG A 91 -0.98 -8.70 12.25
C ARG A 91 -2.20 -8.03 12.90
N GLY A 92 -2.26 -6.70 12.87
CA GLY A 92 -3.42 -5.94 13.38
C GLY A 92 -4.55 -5.76 12.37
N LEU A 93 -4.38 -6.15 11.10
CA LEU A 93 -5.42 -6.03 10.09
C LEU A 93 -6.58 -7.01 10.36
N PRO A 94 -7.80 -6.73 9.84
CA PRO A 94 -8.93 -7.63 9.97
C PRO A 94 -8.62 -9.04 9.43
N SER A 95 -9.09 -10.08 10.14
CA SER A 95 -8.79 -11.49 9.87
C SER A 95 -9.40 -12.08 8.58
N GLY A 96 -9.92 -11.23 7.68
CA GLY A 96 -10.49 -11.63 6.39
C GLY A 96 -9.63 -11.26 5.19
N LEU A 97 -8.48 -10.61 5.40
CA LEU A 97 -7.60 -10.22 4.32
C LEU A 97 -6.61 -11.34 4.00
N SER A 98 -6.49 -11.70 2.73
CA SER A 98 -5.50 -12.65 2.22
C SER A 98 -4.15 -11.96 2.04
N THR A 99 -3.58 -11.45 3.13
CA THR A 99 -2.30 -10.72 3.10
C THR A 99 -1.12 -11.69 3.02
N VAL A 100 -0.20 -11.42 2.13
CA VAL A 100 1.06 -12.13 1.97
C VAL A 100 2.20 -11.14 2.12
N TRP A 101 3.14 -11.43 3.03
CA TRP A 101 4.34 -10.63 3.22
C TRP A 101 5.53 -11.35 2.59
N ILE A 102 6.08 -10.78 1.51
CA ILE A 102 7.21 -11.35 0.77
C ILE A 102 8.20 -10.23 0.46
N ASP A 103 9.48 -10.46 0.81
CA ASP A 103 10.60 -9.58 0.46
C ASP A 103 10.40 -8.09 0.79
N GLY A 104 9.66 -7.80 1.86
CA GLY A 104 9.38 -6.43 2.31
C GLY A 104 8.22 -5.74 1.59
N GLY A 105 7.47 -6.48 0.77
CA GLY A 105 6.21 -6.07 0.15
C GLY A 105 5.01 -6.78 0.76
N LEU A 106 3.93 -6.02 0.97
CA LEU A 106 2.61 -6.52 1.30
C LEU A 106 1.85 -6.75 0.00
N VAL A 107 1.51 -8.01 -0.26
CA VAL A 107 0.65 -8.40 -1.37
C VAL A 107 -0.74 -8.73 -0.83
N VAL A 108 -1.78 -8.15 -1.42
CA VAL A 108 -3.17 -8.36 -1.01
C VAL A 108 -4.11 -8.23 -2.20
N PRO A 109 -5.15 -9.07 -2.32
CA PRO A 109 -6.19 -8.89 -3.33
C PRO A 109 -6.92 -7.57 -3.14
N MET A 110 -7.14 -6.82 -4.22
CA MET A 110 -7.91 -5.56 -4.17
C MET A 110 -9.37 -5.81 -3.72
N SER A 111 -9.92 -7.00 -4.02
CA SER A 111 -11.22 -7.43 -3.53
C SER A 111 -11.31 -7.50 -2.01
N ASP A 112 -10.22 -7.90 -1.35
CA ASP A 112 -10.19 -8.09 0.10
C ASP A 112 -10.21 -6.73 0.82
N LEU A 113 -9.66 -5.69 0.18
CA LEU A 113 -9.68 -4.32 0.71
C LEU A 113 -11.11 -3.78 0.88
N ALA A 114 -12.13 -4.37 0.26
CA ALA A 114 -13.53 -4.05 0.53
C ALA A 114 -13.96 -4.38 1.97
N ALA A 115 -13.22 -5.23 2.68
CA ALA A 115 -13.45 -5.52 4.10
C ALA A 115 -12.85 -4.44 5.03
N LEU A 116 -12.02 -3.54 4.51
CA LEU A 116 -11.58 -2.35 5.23
C LEU A 116 -12.74 -1.33 5.20
N GLY A 117 -12.94 -0.58 6.28
CA GLY A 117 -14.04 0.39 6.41
C GLY A 117 -14.04 1.50 5.35
#